data_AF-H1V837-F1
#
_entry.id   AF-H1V837-F1
#
_cell.length_a   1.000
_cell.length_b   1.000
_cell.length_c   1.000
_cell.angle_alpha   90.00
_cell.angle_beta   90.00
_cell.angle_gamma   90.00
#
_symmetry.space_group_name_H-M   'P 1'
#
loop_
_entity.id
_entity.type
_entity.pdbx_description
1 polymer ?
#
loop_
_entity_poly.entity_id
_entity_poly.type
_entity_poly.pdbx_seq_one_letter_code
_entity_poly.pdbx_strand_id
1 'polypeptide(L)'
;MQLLGIAGLLALPVLGGAHTLVTRQSQETPDETNNATVPVAKSYIIEYTSGSAKARRDVALATDIKVVKTFESDVFSGASIETDTHNIDSLQSLAGVARVWQNTRVALSPVEGLRAIEEAAAGDYTAHNTTGVSKLHDQGIFGQGVKVGVVDSGTWYKHPALGGGFGEGFKVAGGYDFVGNGIWPYEDKSPDDDPEDQLGHGTHVAGIIAGKNDFWSGVAPEASIYSYKVFAQLDATDDATLIEAFLRAYTDGVDIITASIGGPSGWSTNAWAEVASRLVDEGVVVTIANGNSGAAGAFFGSSGSSGKNVLAVASVETEKFPASPFELTSTLNGESKTVKAGYLPSTYYFSSDITDWPVVPLNFDTTEPADGCEPYPNGTRRLEGVIPLVRRGTCTFATKQANLVALGAEYILFYNNDGPLITPGTTDDVGLIAIITAAAGEAIIGT
;
A
#
# COMPACT_ATOMS: atom_id res chain seq x y z
N MET A 1 32.79 -72.95 -22.14
CA MET A 1 34.04 -72.18 -22.11
C MET A 1 33.65 -70.73 -22.39
N GLN A 2 33.73 -69.85 -21.38
CA GLN A 2 33.99 -68.40 -21.45
C GLN A 2 33.27 -67.55 -22.53
N LEU A 3 32.73 -66.35 -22.28
CA LEU A 3 33.19 -65.30 -21.38
C LEU A 3 32.09 -64.23 -21.25
N LEU A 4 32.03 -63.63 -20.06
CA LEU A 4 31.50 -62.29 -19.79
C LEU A 4 32.26 -61.23 -20.61
N GLY A 5 31.62 -60.08 -20.83
CA GLY A 5 32.23 -58.84 -20.35
C GLY A 5 32.37 -57.64 -21.30
N ILE A 6 31.72 -56.56 -20.86
CA ILE A 6 32.20 -55.16 -20.86
C ILE A 6 31.89 -54.33 -22.12
N ALA A 7 30.82 -53.53 -22.00
CA ALA A 7 30.64 -52.30 -22.75
C ALA A 7 31.43 -51.17 -22.05
N GLY A 8 32.31 -50.51 -22.79
CA GLY A 8 33.13 -49.41 -22.31
C GLY A 8 32.35 -48.10 -22.20
N LEU A 9 32.48 -47.46 -21.03
CA LEU A 9 32.11 -46.07 -20.74
C LEU A 9 32.92 -45.10 -21.62
N LEU A 10 32.23 -44.17 -22.27
CA LEU A 10 32.79 -42.91 -22.74
C LEU A 10 32.43 -41.83 -21.71
N ALA A 11 33.44 -41.36 -20.99
CA ALA A 11 33.34 -40.28 -20.01
C ALA A 11 33.39 -38.92 -20.72
N LEU A 12 32.38 -38.07 -20.47
CA LEU A 12 32.43 -36.63 -20.69
C LEU A 12 32.54 -35.94 -19.31
N PRO A 13 33.43 -34.96 -19.13
CA PRO A 13 33.57 -34.26 -17.85
C PRO A 13 32.42 -33.26 -17.69
N VAL A 14 31.51 -33.55 -16.74
CA VAL A 14 30.59 -32.56 -16.18
C VAL A 14 31.36 -31.79 -15.11
N LEU A 15 31.86 -30.61 -15.47
CA LEU A 15 32.30 -29.63 -14.48
C LEU A 15 31.05 -29.00 -13.88
N GLY A 16 30.76 -29.40 -12.65
CA GLY A 16 29.67 -28.86 -11.85
C GLY A 16 29.91 -27.40 -11.48
N GLY A 17 28.94 -26.57 -11.79
CA GLY A 17 28.61 -25.36 -11.05
C GLY A 17 27.19 -25.55 -10.54
N ALA A 18 27.04 -26.16 -9.37
CA ALA A 18 25.76 -26.12 -8.66
C ALA A 18 25.53 -24.67 -8.23
N HIS A 19 24.78 -23.90 -9.02
CA HIS A 19 24.11 -22.74 -8.47
C HIS A 19 23.04 -23.28 -7.53
N THR A 20 23.40 -23.44 -6.26
CA THR A 20 22.46 -23.50 -5.16
C THR A 20 21.58 -22.27 -5.26
N LEU A 21 20.35 -22.46 -5.74
CA LEU A 21 19.23 -21.58 -5.43
C LEU A 21 19.08 -21.60 -3.92
N VAL A 22 19.79 -20.70 -3.25
CA VAL A 22 19.53 -20.37 -1.86
C VAL A 22 18.16 -19.72 -1.87
N THR A 23 17.14 -20.50 -1.49
CA THR A 23 15.90 -19.95 -0.98
C THR A 23 16.27 -19.00 0.14
N ARG A 24 16.11 -17.70 -0.11
CA ARG A 24 16.10 -16.68 0.94
C ARG A 24 14.92 -17.04 1.85
N GLN A 25 15.18 -17.85 2.89
CA GLN A 25 14.37 -17.77 4.09
C GLN A 25 14.56 -16.35 4.61
N SER A 26 13.53 -15.53 4.44
CA SER A 26 13.36 -14.32 5.24
C SER A 26 13.56 -14.74 6.70
N GLN A 27 14.36 -13.96 7.44
CA GLN A 27 14.35 -14.07 8.89
C GLN A 27 12.93 -13.73 9.32
N GLU A 28 12.21 -14.74 9.83
CA GLU A 28 10.92 -14.56 10.50
C GLU A 28 11.14 -13.56 11.65
N THR A 29 10.73 -12.31 11.44
CA THR A 29 10.50 -11.37 12.53
C THR A 29 9.24 -11.83 13.27
N PRO A 30 9.19 -11.78 14.61
CA PRO A 30 8.06 -12.30 15.40
C PRO A 30 6.68 -11.64 15.16
N ASP A 31 6.57 -10.69 14.23
CA ASP A 31 5.37 -9.87 14.03
C ASP A 31 4.55 -10.23 12.76
N GLU A 32 5.00 -11.23 11.96
CA GLU A 32 4.23 -11.71 10.78
C GLU A 32 2.89 -12.36 11.13
N THR A 33 2.57 -12.52 12.41
CA THR A 33 1.33 -13.17 12.88
C THR A 33 0.08 -12.27 12.90
N ASN A 34 0.21 -10.96 12.62
CA ASN A 34 -0.92 -10.02 12.66
C ASN A 34 -1.67 -9.86 11.33
N ASN A 35 -1.23 -10.47 10.23
CA ASN A 35 -1.88 -10.39 8.92
C ASN A 35 -2.97 -11.47 8.66
N ALA A 36 -3.44 -12.16 9.69
CA ALA A 36 -4.49 -13.16 9.55
C ALA A 36 -5.88 -12.50 9.52
N THR A 37 -6.77 -12.98 8.65
CA THR A 37 -8.21 -12.71 8.74
C THR A 37 -8.74 -13.34 10.03
N VAL A 38 -9.02 -12.53 11.04
CA VAL A 38 -9.43 -13.00 12.37
C VAL A 38 -10.94 -12.93 12.50
N PRO A 39 -11.64 -14.03 12.85
CA PRO A 39 -13.04 -13.98 13.21
C PRO A 39 -13.32 -12.94 14.30
N VAL A 40 -14.28 -12.05 14.08
CA VAL A 40 -14.79 -11.18 15.14
C VAL A 40 -15.65 -12.04 16.04
N ALA A 41 -15.24 -12.21 17.30
CA ALA A 41 -15.90 -13.10 18.23
C ALA A 41 -17.40 -12.79 18.32
N LYS A 42 -18.24 -13.84 18.22
CA LYS A 42 -19.71 -13.76 18.36
C LYS A 42 -20.42 -12.92 17.28
N SER A 43 -19.70 -12.47 16.26
CA SER A 43 -20.25 -11.63 15.19
C SER A 43 -20.45 -12.41 13.90
N TYR A 44 -21.62 -12.25 13.29
CA TYR A 44 -22.03 -12.97 12.08
C TYR A 44 -22.70 -12.03 11.09
N ILE A 45 -22.63 -12.38 9.81
CA ILE A 45 -23.40 -11.75 8.73
C ILE A 45 -24.44 -12.76 8.28
N ILE A 46 -25.71 -12.36 8.26
CA ILE A 46 -26.81 -13.19 7.77
C ILE A 46 -27.42 -12.55 6.53
N GLU A 47 -27.75 -13.38 5.55
CA GLU A 47 -28.56 -13.00 4.40
C GLU A 47 -29.96 -13.58 4.55
N TYR A 48 -30.97 -12.78 4.26
CA TYR A 48 -32.36 -13.23 4.25
C TYR A 48 -32.78 -13.74 2.88
N THR A 49 -33.66 -14.72 2.87
CA THR A 49 -34.36 -15.15 1.66
C THR A 49 -35.21 -14.00 1.09
N SER A 50 -35.32 -13.92 -0.24
CA SER A 50 -36.08 -12.85 -0.91
C SER A 50 -37.53 -12.76 -0.41
N GLY A 51 -37.98 -11.55 -0.05
CA GLY A 51 -39.33 -11.31 0.45
C GLY A 51 -39.56 -11.65 1.93
N SER A 52 -38.52 -12.05 2.68
CA SER A 52 -38.66 -12.48 4.08
C SER A 52 -38.68 -11.32 5.09
N ALA A 53 -39.64 -10.41 4.94
CA ALA A 53 -39.92 -9.36 5.93
C ALA A 53 -40.21 -9.93 7.33
N LYS A 54 -40.78 -11.14 7.39
CA LYS A 54 -40.99 -11.85 8.65
C LYS A 54 -39.67 -12.27 9.31
N ALA A 55 -38.74 -12.88 8.57
CA ALA A 55 -37.45 -13.30 9.12
C ALA A 55 -36.66 -12.11 9.68
N ARG A 56 -36.67 -10.97 8.97
CA ARG A 56 -36.10 -9.71 9.43
C ARG A 56 -36.68 -9.26 10.77
N ARG A 57 -38.01 -9.29 10.91
CA ARG A 57 -38.70 -8.94 12.17
C ARG A 57 -38.37 -9.94 13.28
N ASP A 58 -38.39 -11.22 12.98
CA ASP A 58 -38.15 -12.28 13.96
C ASP A 58 -36.72 -12.19 14.52
N VAL A 59 -35.71 -11.96 13.67
CA VAL A 59 -34.32 -11.72 14.12
C VAL A 59 -34.20 -10.41 14.91
N ALA A 60 -34.83 -9.32 14.46
CA ALA A 60 -34.78 -8.03 15.16
C ALA A 60 -35.47 -8.04 16.54
N LEU A 61 -36.41 -8.96 16.76
CA LEU A 61 -37.14 -9.12 18.03
C LEU A 61 -36.55 -10.24 18.92
N ALA A 62 -35.57 -11.00 18.42
CA ALA A 62 -34.93 -12.05 19.19
C ALA A 62 -34.16 -11.44 20.38
N THR A 63 -34.38 -11.96 21.57
CA THR A 63 -33.78 -11.41 22.80
C THR A 63 -32.31 -11.78 23.00
N ASP A 64 -31.83 -12.77 22.25
CA ASP A 64 -30.49 -13.34 22.32
C ASP A 64 -29.64 -13.05 21.05
N ILE A 65 -30.16 -12.21 20.16
CA ILE A 65 -29.46 -11.68 19.00
C ILE A 65 -29.48 -10.16 19.06
N LYS A 66 -28.29 -9.55 19.09
CA LYS A 66 -28.13 -8.10 18.93
C LYS A 66 -27.91 -7.81 17.44
N VAL A 67 -28.83 -7.10 16.81
CA VAL A 67 -28.62 -6.60 15.44
C VAL A 67 -27.70 -5.38 15.51
N VAL A 68 -26.51 -5.49 14.93
CA VAL A 68 -25.52 -4.40 14.86
C VAL A 68 -25.83 -3.50 13.67
N LYS A 69 -26.09 -4.10 12.51
CA LYS A 69 -26.42 -3.37 11.28
C LYS A 69 -27.42 -4.15 10.44
N THR A 70 -28.34 -3.45 9.78
CA THR A 70 -29.20 -4.03 8.74
C THR A 70 -28.74 -3.54 7.37
N PHE A 71 -28.68 -4.46 6.41
CA PHE A 71 -28.36 -4.19 5.01
C PHE A 71 -29.63 -4.35 4.18
N GLU A 72 -30.03 -3.29 3.48
CA GLU A 72 -31.24 -3.29 2.65
C GLU A 72 -30.92 -2.65 1.30
N SER A 73 -30.81 -3.51 0.29
CA SER A 73 -30.68 -3.14 -1.11
C SER A 73 -31.35 -4.20 -1.98
N ASP A 74 -31.56 -3.87 -3.25
CA ASP A 74 -31.88 -4.82 -4.33
C ASP A 74 -30.82 -5.92 -4.51
N VAL A 75 -29.55 -5.63 -4.20
CA VAL A 75 -28.41 -6.55 -4.36
C VAL A 75 -28.21 -7.49 -3.15
N PHE A 76 -28.45 -6.98 -1.95
CA PHE A 76 -28.24 -7.70 -0.70
C PHE A 76 -29.22 -7.24 0.39
N SER A 77 -29.92 -8.21 0.98
CA SER A 77 -30.85 -8.02 2.09
C SER A 77 -30.40 -8.91 3.25
N GLY A 78 -29.88 -8.30 4.32
CA GLY A 78 -29.21 -9.03 5.40
C GLY A 78 -29.03 -8.23 6.67
N ALA A 79 -28.27 -8.76 7.61
CA ALA A 79 -27.87 -8.06 8.82
C ALA A 79 -26.50 -8.53 9.32
N SER A 80 -25.75 -7.62 9.95
CA SER A 80 -24.66 -7.97 10.86
C SER A 80 -25.22 -8.07 12.27
N ILE A 81 -24.92 -9.18 12.94
CA ILE A 81 -25.47 -9.52 14.24
C ILE A 81 -24.38 -9.98 15.21
N GLU A 82 -24.66 -9.86 16.50
CA GLU A 82 -23.86 -10.38 17.61
C GLU A 82 -24.73 -11.32 18.47
N THR A 83 -24.18 -12.46 18.88
CA THR A 83 -24.90 -13.44 19.71
C THR A 83 -23.97 -14.36 20.48
N ASP A 84 -24.32 -14.61 21.74
CA ASP A 84 -23.63 -15.55 22.64
C ASP A 84 -24.15 -17.00 22.53
N THR A 85 -25.37 -17.16 22.01
CA THR A 85 -26.13 -18.42 22.05
C THR A 85 -26.13 -19.17 20.73
N HIS A 86 -25.84 -18.48 19.63
CA HIS A 86 -25.89 -19.04 18.29
C HIS A 86 -24.52 -19.21 17.63
N ASN A 87 -24.48 -20.17 16.70
CA ASN A 87 -23.37 -20.42 15.78
C ASN A 87 -23.89 -20.41 14.34
N ILE A 88 -23.01 -20.60 13.36
CA ILE A 88 -23.38 -20.59 11.94
C ILE A 88 -24.54 -21.56 11.65
N ASP A 89 -24.46 -22.80 12.13
CA ASP A 89 -25.48 -23.82 11.86
C ASP A 89 -26.84 -23.48 12.48
N SER A 90 -26.86 -22.99 13.72
CA SER A 90 -28.11 -22.64 14.39
C SER A 90 -28.76 -21.40 13.79
N LEU A 91 -27.97 -20.40 13.37
CA LEU A 91 -28.47 -19.25 12.60
C LEU A 91 -29.00 -19.67 11.24
N GLN A 92 -28.29 -20.55 10.53
CA GLN A 92 -28.68 -21.04 9.21
C GLN A 92 -30.01 -21.82 9.25
N SER A 93 -30.33 -22.42 10.40
CA SER A 93 -31.59 -23.14 10.62
C SER A 93 -32.79 -22.23 10.89
N LEU A 94 -32.58 -20.93 11.13
CA LEU A 94 -33.67 -19.98 11.37
C LEU A 94 -34.51 -19.79 10.11
N ALA A 95 -35.83 -19.79 10.29
CA ALA A 95 -36.76 -19.66 9.17
C ALA A 95 -36.54 -18.34 8.41
N GLY A 96 -36.24 -18.46 7.12
CA GLY A 96 -36.05 -17.33 6.22
C GLY A 96 -34.63 -16.76 6.19
N VAL A 97 -33.67 -17.33 6.92
CA VAL A 97 -32.23 -17.09 6.72
C VAL A 97 -31.74 -17.95 5.55
N ALA A 98 -31.15 -17.30 4.55
CA ALA A 98 -30.64 -17.93 3.34
C ALA A 98 -29.20 -18.40 3.52
N ARG A 99 -28.33 -17.54 4.07
CA ARG A 99 -26.90 -17.80 4.25
C ARG A 99 -26.39 -17.13 5.52
N VAL A 100 -25.36 -17.71 6.11
CA VAL A 100 -24.69 -17.20 7.31
C VAL A 100 -23.19 -17.27 7.11
N TRP A 101 -22.49 -16.19 7.46
CA TRP A 101 -21.04 -16.10 7.47
C TRP A 101 -20.54 -15.63 8.82
N GLN A 102 -19.35 -16.08 9.20
CA GLN A 102 -18.60 -15.45 10.27
C GLN A 102 -18.19 -14.05 9.83
N ASN A 103 -18.40 -13.03 10.66
CA ASN A 103 -17.83 -11.71 10.39
C ASN A 103 -16.32 -11.76 10.70
N THR A 104 -15.49 -11.25 9.78
CA THR A 104 -14.04 -11.29 9.95
C THR A 104 -13.42 -9.90 9.91
N ARG A 105 -12.36 -9.72 10.71
CA ARG A 105 -11.55 -8.51 10.75
C ARG A 105 -10.58 -8.54 9.59
N VAL A 106 -10.47 -7.40 8.92
CA VAL A 106 -9.52 -7.15 7.83
C VAL A 106 -8.62 -6.00 8.26
N ALA A 107 -7.31 -6.15 8.10
CA ALA A 107 -6.34 -5.12 8.44
C ALA A 107 -5.57 -4.69 7.18
N LEU A 108 -5.13 -3.43 7.14
CA LEU A 108 -4.18 -2.98 6.12
C LEU A 108 -2.86 -3.73 6.35
N SER A 109 -2.32 -4.32 5.30
CA SER A 109 -0.98 -4.91 5.38
C SER A 109 0.04 -3.80 5.67
N PRO A 110 1.06 -4.07 6.51
CA PRO A 110 2.12 -3.11 6.75
C PRO A 110 2.81 -2.74 5.43
N VAL A 111 3.28 -1.50 5.34
CA VAL A 111 4.09 -1.05 4.21
C VAL A 111 5.45 -1.72 4.31
N GLU A 112 5.67 -2.79 3.54
CA GLU A 112 6.99 -3.41 3.43
C GLU A 112 7.93 -2.51 2.59
N GLY A 113 8.91 -1.91 3.25
CA GLY A 113 9.88 -0.97 2.67
C GLY A 113 11.01 -1.61 1.86
N LEU A 114 10.81 -2.79 1.26
CA LEU A 114 11.85 -3.51 0.54
C LEU A 114 11.53 -3.57 -0.94
N ARG A 115 12.07 -2.64 -1.73
CA ARG A 115 12.02 -2.73 -3.19
C ARG A 115 13.37 -2.41 -3.82
N ALA A 116 13.75 -3.26 -4.75
CA ALA A 116 14.84 -3.04 -5.69
C ALA A 116 14.32 -2.13 -6.81
N ILE A 117 14.94 -0.97 -6.98
CA ILE A 117 14.64 -0.02 -8.05
C ILE A 117 15.86 0.03 -8.99
N GLU A 118 15.63 0.03 -10.30
CA GLU A 118 16.71 0.13 -11.30
C GLU A 118 17.17 1.59 -11.48
N GLU A 119 16.25 2.57 -11.57
CA GLU A 119 16.60 3.98 -11.69
C GLU A 119 15.57 4.93 -11.04
N ALA A 120 16.05 5.88 -10.24
CA ALA A 120 15.25 6.99 -9.73
C ALA A 120 15.46 8.21 -10.65
N ALA A 121 14.45 8.57 -11.43
CA ALA A 121 14.52 9.68 -12.38
C ALA A 121 13.78 10.92 -11.84
N ALA A 122 14.41 12.08 -11.93
CA ALA A 122 13.75 13.34 -11.60
C ALA A 122 12.93 13.86 -12.79
N GLY A 123 11.60 13.87 -12.66
CA GLY A 123 10.73 14.70 -13.52
C GLY A 123 9.83 13.99 -14.52
N ASP A 124 9.86 12.65 -14.64
CA ASP A 124 8.85 11.89 -15.40
C ASP A 124 8.01 11.07 -14.42
N TYR A 125 7.09 11.76 -13.71
CA TYR A 125 6.36 11.26 -12.54
C TYR A 125 5.27 10.23 -12.86
N THR A 126 5.44 9.44 -13.93
CA THR A 126 4.31 8.69 -14.43
C THR A 126 4.62 7.26 -14.82
N ALA A 127 3.93 6.35 -14.12
CA ALA A 127 3.73 4.97 -14.56
C ALA A 127 2.79 4.90 -15.79
N HIS A 128 2.20 6.01 -16.23
CA HIS A 128 1.21 6.04 -17.32
C HIS A 128 1.76 5.58 -18.67
N ASN A 129 3.08 5.73 -18.89
CA ASN A 129 3.70 5.20 -20.11
C ASN A 129 3.69 3.67 -20.11
N THR A 130 4.03 3.05 -18.97
CA THR A 130 4.04 1.60 -18.80
C THR A 130 2.62 1.01 -18.84
N THR A 131 1.64 1.69 -18.23
CA THR A 131 0.25 1.21 -18.19
C THR A 131 -0.57 1.58 -19.44
N GLY A 132 -0.05 2.46 -20.29
CA GLY A 132 -0.73 2.96 -21.48
C GLY A 132 -1.71 4.10 -21.23
N VAL A 133 -1.86 4.56 -19.98
CA VAL A 133 -2.72 5.71 -19.61
C VAL A 133 -2.34 6.97 -20.39
N SER A 134 -1.05 7.20 -20.68
CA SER A 134 -0.60 8.36 -21.46
C SER A 134 -1.28 8.42 -22.83
N LYS A 135 -1.53 7.24 -23.45
CA LYS A 135 -2.20 7.17 -24.77
C LYS A 135 -3.66 7.59 -24.70
N LEU A 136 -4.32 7.41 -23.56
CA LEU A 136 -5.70 7.88 -23.33
C LEU A 136 -5.71 9.38 -23.05
N HIS A 137 -4.74 9.87 -22.26
CA HIS A 137 -4.56 11.29 -22.00
C HIS A 137 -4.26 12.08 -23.28
N ASP A 138 -3.43 11.55 -24.18
CA ASP A 138 -3.15 12.12 -25.51
C ASP A 138 -4.41 12.25 -26.39
N GLN A 139 -5.42 11.41 -26.13
CA GLN A 139 -6.73 11.45 -26.79
C GLN A 139 -7.73 12.38 -26.08
N GLY A 140 -7.33 13.03 -24.99
CA GLY A 140 -8.20 13.88 -24.18
C GLY A 140 -9.14 13.10 -23.26
N ILE A 141 -8.86 11.82 -22.99
CA ILE A 141 -9.70 10.98 -22.12
C ILE A 141 -9.13 11.03 -20.70
N PHE A 142 -9.78 11.81 -19.84
CA PHE A 142 -9.35 12.04 -18.45
C PHE A 142 -10.36 11.56 -17.39
N GLY A 143 -11.40 10.83 -17.80
CA GLY A 143 -12.45 10.31 -16.92
C GLY A 143 -13.58 11.28 -16.60
N GLN A 144 -13.80 12.32 -17.42
CA GLN A 144 -14.89 13.26 -17.24
C GLN A 144 -16.24 12.55 -17.10
N GLY A 145 -16.99 12.92 -16.06
CA GLY A 145 -18.34 12.39 -15.79
C GLY A 145 -18.37 11.02 -15.08
N VAL A 146 -17.23 10.37 -14.91
CA VAL A 146 -17.12 9.11 -14.15
C VAL A 146 -17.06 9.39 -12.66
N LYS A 147 -17.80 8.62 -11.87
CA LYS A 147 -17.77 8.62 -10.40
C LYS A 147 -17.05 7.38 -9.89
N VAL A 148 -16.02 7.58 -9.08
CA VAL A 148 -15.23 6.50 -8.48
C VAL A 148 -15.43 6.50 -6.96
N GLY A 149 -16.04 5.45 -6.43
CA GLY A 149 -16.14 5.17 -5.01
C GLY A 149 -14.85 4.55 -4.48
N VAL A 150 -14.19 5.23 -3.55
CA VAL A 150 -12.97 4.78 -2.88
C VAL A 150 -13.36 4.29 -1.49
N VAL A 151 -13.35 2.97 -1.29
CA VAL A 151 -13.60 2.33 0.01
C VAL A 151 -12.26 2.10 0.70
N ASP A 152 -11.91 2.96 1.65
CA ASP A 152 -10.56 3.04 2.22
C ASP A 152 -10.54 3.77 3.59
N SER A 153 -9.40 4.29 4.05
CA SER A 153 -9.26 5.00 5.35
C SER A 153 -9.86 6.40 5.39
N GLY A 154 -10.52 6.82 4.31
CA GLY A 154 -11.02 8.17 4.08
C GLY A 154 -10.19 8.90 3.02
N THR A 155 -10.49 10.17 2.80
CA THR A 155 -9.73 11.02 1.88
C THR A 155 -9.50 12.38 2.52
N TRP A 156 -8.25 12.86 2.54
CA TRP A 156 -7.95 14.24 2.89
C TRP A 156 -8.33 15.18 1.73
N TYR A 157 -9.63 15.44 1.64
CA TYR A 157 -10.25 16.20 0.55
C TYR A 157 -9.80 17.67 0.49
N LYS A 158 -9.20 18.20 1.56
CA LYS A 158 -8.60 19.55 1.60
C LYS A 158 -7.26 19.60 0.85
N HIS A 159 -6.69 18.45 0.44
CA HIS A 159 -5.47 18.41 -0.34
C HIS A 159 -5.67 19.15 -1.69
N PRO A 160 -4.79 20.09 -2.09
CA PRO A 160 -4.97 20.86 -3.33
C PRO A 160 -5.11 19.99 -4.59
N ALA A 161 -4.32 18.92 -4.68
CA ALA A 161 -4.40 17.98 -5.78
C ALA A 161 -5.73 17.19 -5.85
N LEU A 162 -6.51 17.17 -4.76
CA LEU A 162 -7.82 16.54 -4.66
C LEU A 162 -8.95 17.58 -4.55
N GLY A 163 -8.72 18.79 -5.09
CA GLY A 163 -9.76 19.80 -5.26
C GLY A 163 -10.01 20.70 -4.05
N GLY A 164 -9.37 20.47 -2.90
CA GLY A 164 -9.36 21.42 -1.78
C GLY A 164 -10.69 21.55 -1.01
N GLY A 165 -11.60 20.59 -1.11
CA GLY A 165 -12.86 20.59 -0.38
C GLY A 165 -13.71 19.33 -0.61
N PHE A 166 -14.84 19.26 0.08
CA PHE A 166 -15.75 18.12 0.10
C PHE A 166 -17.18 18.53 -0.25
N GLY A 167 -17.86 17.68 -1.02
CA GLY A 167 -19.27 17.83 -1.39
C GLY A 167 -19.47 18.34 -2.82
N GLU A 168 -20.71 18.74 -3.13
CA GLU A 168 -21.10 19.14 -4.48
C GLU A 168 -20.19 20.25 -5.03
N GLY A 169 -19.68 20.05 -6.25
CA GLY A 169 -18.77 20.98 -6.92
C GLY A 169 -17.28 20.77 -6.61
N PHE A 170 -16.94 19.93 -5.63
CA PHE A 170 -15.56 19.52 -5.37
C PHE A 170 -15.18 18.21 -6.08
N LYS A 171 -13.87 17.95 -6.14
CA LYS A 171 -13.32 16.69 -6.68
C LYS A 171 -13.76 15.50 -5.83
N VAL A 172 -13.69 15.62 -4.51
CA VAL A 172 -14.31 14.66 -3.58
C VAL A 172 -15.76 15.10 -3.39
N ALA A 173 -16.62 14.58 -4.26
CA ALA A 173 -17.98 15.08 -4.46
C ALA A 173 -18.99 14.57 -3.43
N GLY A 174 -18.65 13.48 -2.73
CA GLY A 174 -19.50 12.86 -1.72
C GLY A 174 -18.78 11.73 -1.00
N GLY A 175 -19.50 11.01 -0.15
CA GLY A 175 -18.92 9.98 0.69
C GLY A 175 -19.65 9.80 2.00
N TYR A 176 -19.12 8.92 2.86
CA TYR A 176 -19.64 8.67 4.20
C TYR A 176 -18.56 8.00 5.07
N ASP A 177 -18.56 8.27 6.37
CA ASP A 177 -17.72 7.60 7.36
C ASP A 177 -18.52 6.53 8.11
N PHE A 178 -18.10 5.28 7.99
CA PHE A 178 -18.75 4.12 8.61
C PHE A 178 -18.20 3.77 10.00
N VAL A 179 -17.14 4.42 10.44
CA VAL A 179 -16.35 4.01 11.60
C VAL A 179 -16.07 5.16 12.56
N GLY A 180 -16.05 6.39 12.07
CA GLY A 180 -15.72 7.58 12.83
C GLY A 180 -14.23 7.68 13.14
N ASN A 181 -13.90 8.59 14.05
CA ASN A 181 -12.52 8.93 14.42
C ASN A 181 -12.03 8.22 15.69
N GLY A 182 -12.66 7.10 16.08
CA GLY A 182 -12.30 6.33 17.28
C GLY A 182 -11.14 5.36 17.05
N ILE A 183 -10.99 4.40 17.97
CA ILE A 183 -9.95 3.35 17.93
C ILE A 183 -10.55 1.94 17.85
N TRP A 184 -11.52 1.72 16.96
CA TRP A 184 -12.11 0.39 16.73
C TRP A 184 -11.00 -0.67 16.46
N PRO A 185 -11.05 -1.88 17.06
CA PRO A 185 -12.17 -2.50 17.78
C PRO A 185 -12.18 -2.26 19.30
N TYR A 186 -11.37 -1.34 19.83
CA TYR A 186 -11.35 -1.04 21.26
C TYR A 186 -12.49 -0.10 21.70
N GLU A 187 -13.05 0.64 20.75
CA GLU A 187 -14.22 1.50 20.91
C GLU A 187 -15.28 1.18 19.86
N ASP A 188 -16.53 1.51 20.18
CA ASP A 188 -17.64 1.40 19.24
C ASP A 188 -17.45 2.39 18.07
N LYS A 189 -17.90 1.96 16.87
CA LYS A 189 -17.91 2.82 15.69
C LYS A 189 -18.84 4.01 15.91
N SER A 190 -18.46 5.18 15.44
CA SER A 190 -19.30 6.39 15.45
C SER A 190 -19.44 6.96 14.04
N PRO A 191 -20.27 6.35 13.17
CA PRO A 191 -20.43 6.78 11.79
C PRO A 191 -20.95 8.22 11.68
N ASP A 192 -20.47 8.96 10.67
CA ASP A 192 -20.90 10.33 10.36
C ASP A 192 -20.69 10.66 8.87
N ASP A 193 -21.02 11.90 8.48
CA ASP A 193 -20.94 12.37 7.08
C ASP A 193 -19.53 12.87 6.67
N ASP A 194 -18.50 12.77 7.52
CA ASP A 194 -17.15 13.31 7.28
C ASP A 194 -16.10 12.22 7.04
N PRO A 195 -15.85 11.81 5.79
CA PRO A 195 -14.91 10.75 5.46
C PRO A 195 -13.46 11.26 5.41
N GLU A 196 -13.08 12.21 6.28
CA GLU A 196 -11.71 12.72 6.38
C GLU A 196 -10.75 11.60 6.82
N ASP A 197 -9.64 11.49 6.08
CA ASP A 197 -8.64 10.46 6.29
C ASP A 197 -7.79 10.73 7.54
N GLN A 198 -7.55 9.68 8.33
CA GLN A 198 -6.69 9.74 9.52
C GLN A 198 -5.43 8.88 9.41
N LEU A 199 -5.31 8.07 8.35
CA LEU A 199 -4.19 7.15 8.14
C LEU A 199 -3.35 7.52 6.90
N GLY A 200 -3.94 8.20 5.92
CA GLY A 200 -3.29 8.65 4.68
C GLY A 200 -3.37 7.65 3.53
N HIS A 201 -3.71 6.39 3.79
CA HIS A 201 -3.77 5.33 2.76
C HIS A 201 -4.84 5.65 1.70
N GLY A 202 -6.06 5.97 2.12
CA GLY A 202 -7.14 6.31 1.21
C GLY A 202 -6.88 7.61 0.44
N THR A 203 -6.24 8.61 1.06
CA THR A 203 -5.76 9.82 0.37
C THR A 203 -4.77 9.48 -0.74
N HIS A 204 -3.84 8.57 -0.48
CA HIS A 204 -2.86 8.12 -1.48
C HIS A 204 -3.55 7.40 -2.65
N VAL A 205 -4.52 6.52 -2.36
CA VAL A 205 -5.33 5.82 -3.37
C VAL A 205 -6.15 6.82 -4.21
N ALA A 206 -6.86 7.76 -3.58
CA ALA A 206 -7.63 8.79 -4.27
C ALA A 206 -6.75 9.67 -5.17
N GLY A 207 -5.52 9.95 -4.71
CA GLY A 207 -4.49 10.59 -5.52
C GLY A 207 -4.20 9.83 -6.80
N ILE A 208 -3.80 8.55 -6.71
CA ILE A 208 -3.47 7.72 -7.88
C ILE A 208 -4.61 7.73 -8.91
N ILE A 209 -5.86 7.75 -8.44
CA ILE A 209 -7.04 7.74 -9.30
C ILE A 209 -7.24 9.10 -9.97
N ALA A 210 -7.41 10.19 -9.19
CA ALA A 210 -7.94 11.44 -9.73
C ALA A 210 -7.21 12.70 -9.26
N GLY A 211 -6.08 12.56 -8.57
CA GLY A 211 -5.26 13.68 -8.15
C GLY A 211 -4.65 14.43 -9.33
N LYS A 212 -4.47 15.75 -9.21
CA LYS A 212 -3.80 16.55 -10.24
C LYS A 212 -3.11 17.77 -9.65
N ASN A 213 -1.86 18.00 -10.05
CA ASN A 213 -1.13 19.25 -9.82
C ASN A 213 -0.33 19.63 -11.09
N ASP A 214 0.57 20.60 -10.97
CA ASP A 214 1.33 21.12 -12.12
C ASP A 214 2.34 20.13 -12.72
N PHE A 215 2.76 19.10 -11.97
CA PHE A 215 3.84 18.18 -12.36
C PHE A 215 3.43 16.71 -12.32
N TRP A 216 2.21 16.40 -11.89
CA TRP A 216 1.71 15.05 -11.71
C TRP A 216 0.19 14.99 -11.88
N SER A 217 -0.27 13.86 -12.42
CA SER A 217 -1.68 13.54 -12.60
C SER A 217 -1.91 12.07 -12.27
N GLY A 218 -3.04 11.77 -11.66
CA GLY A 218 -3.60 10.43 -11.56
C GLY A 218 -4.15 9.94 -12.89
N VAL A 219 -4.70 8.73 -12.87
CA VAL A 219 -5.19 8.01 -14.07
C VAL A 219 -6.38 8.72 -14.73
N ALA A 220 -7.32 9.22 -13.94
CA ALA A 220 -8.57 9.84 -14.36
C ALA A 220 -8.78 11.17 -13.61
N PRO A 221 -7.96 12.21 -13.92
CA PRO A 221 -7.96 13.45 -13.15
C PRO A 221 -9.21 14.31 -13.32
N GLU A 222 -10.15 13.95 -14.20
CA GLU A 222 -11.46 14.61 -14.37
C GLU A 222 -12.63 13.80 -13.80
N ALA A 223 -12.38 12.61 -13.23
CA ALA A 223 -13.38 11.83 -12.50
C ALA A 223 -13.70 12.47 -11.14
N SER A 224 -14.92 12.23 -10.63
CA SER A 224 -15.32 12.59 -9.27
C SER A 224 -15.01 11.45 -8.31
N ILE A 225 -14.47 11.76 -7.13
CA ILE A 225 -14.22 10.81 -6.06
C ILE A 225 -15.38 10.83 -5.07
N TYR A 226 -15.82 9.65 -4.65
CA TYR A 226 -16.72 9.44 -3.52
C TYR A 226 -15.97 8.66 -2.44
N SER A 227 -15.76 9.27 -1.28
CA SER A 227 -14.90 8.70 -0.22
C SER A 227 -15.72 7.92 0.80
N TYR A 228 -15.52 6.61 0.90
CA TYR A 228 -16.19 5.73 1.85
C TYR A 228 -15.19 5.25 2.89
N LYS A 229 -15.19 5.90 4.05
CA LYS A 229 -14.23 5.63 5.11
C LYS A 229 -14.63 4.42 5.94
N VAL A 230 -13.77 3.40 5.97
CA VAL A 230 -13.99 2.13 6.65
C VAL A 230 -12.91 1.79 7.68
N PHE A 231 -11.88 2.63 7.83
CA PHE A 231 -10.89 2.54 8.90
C PHE A 231 -10.96 3.77 9.81
N ALA A 232 -10.87 3.51 11.11
CA ALA A 232 -10.79 4.56 12.12
C ALA A 232 -9.31 4.99 12.27
N GLN A 233 -8.86 5.34 13.48
CA GLN A 233 -7.43 5.64 13.72
C GLN A 233 -6.52 4.41 13.72
N LEU A 234 -7.11 3.20 13.71
CA LEU A 234 -6.38 1.95 13.60
C LEU A 234 -6.60 1.34 12.22
N ASP A 235 -5.63 0.54 11.80
CA ASP A 235 -5.51 -0.08 10.48
C ASP A 235 -6.45 -1.27 10.25
N ALA A 236 -7.58 -1.35 10.95
CA ALA A 236 -8.51 -2.45 10.82
C ALA A 236 -9.98 -2.06 10.61
N THR A 237 -10.67 -2.94 9.90
CA THR A 237 -12.11 -2.92 9.61
C THR A 237 -12.69 -4.34 9.65
N ASP A 238 -13.94 -4.52 9.23
CA ASP A 238 -14.57 -5.84 9.12
C ASP A 238 -15.43 -6.00 7.85
N ASP A 239 -15.71 -7.25 7.48
CA ASP A 239 -16.51 -7.59 6.28
C ASP A 239 -17.86 -6.88 6.27
N ALA A 240 -18.52 -6.79 7.43
CA ALA A 240 -19.83 -6.12 7.55
C ALA A 240 -19.76 -4.63 7.17
N THR A 241 -18.70 -3.94 7.58
CA THR A 241 -18.45 -2.52 7.24
C THR A 241 -18.12 -2.34 5.77
N LEU A 242 -17.31 -3.25 5.21
CA LEU A 242 -16.97 -3.25 3.78
C LEU A 242 -18.23 -3.46 2.93
N ILE A 243 -19.10 -4.40 3.31
CA ILE A 243 -20.39 -4.61 2.64
C ILE A 243 -21.26 -3.35 2.74
N GLU A 244 -21.35 -2.72 3.91
CA GLU A 244 -22.11 -1.48 4.08
C GLU A 244 -21.64 -0.37 3.13
N ALA A 245 -20.31 -0.17 3.06
CA ALA A 245 -19.70 0.83 2.20
C ALA A 245 -19.94 0.56 0.71
N PHE A 246 -19.83 -0.71 0.28
CA PHE A 246 -20.10 -1.10 -1.10
C PHE A 246 -21.56 -0.87 -1.50
N LEU A 247 -22.51 -1.22 -0.62
CA LEU A 247 -23.93 -0.98 -0.85
C LEU A 247 -24.28 0.51 -0.86
N ARG A 248 -23.64 1.32 -0.01
CA ARG A 248 -23.79 2.77 -0.05
C ARG A 248 -23.23 3.35 -1.34
N ALA A 249 -22.04 2.92 -1.78
CA ALA A 249 -21.44 3.35 -3.03
C ALA A 249 -22.34 3.07 -4.23
N TYR A 250 -22.92 1.88 -4.28
CA TYR A 250 -23.93 1.53 -5.27
C TYR A 250 -25.15 2.44 -5.22
N THR A 251 -25.68 2.70 -4.03
CA THR A 251 -26.85 3.59 -3.83
C THR A 251 -26.57 5.03 -4.26
N ASP A 252 -25.35 5.53 -4.02
CA ASP A 252 -24.91 6.85 -4.45
C ASP A 252 -24.66 6.91 -5.99
N GLY A 253 -24.78 5.78 -6.68
CA GLY A 253 -24.69 5.66 -8.12
C GLY A 253 -23.30 5.92 -8.66
N VAL A 254 -22.26 5.37 -8.01
CA VAL A 254 -20.89 5.39 -8.54
C VAL A 254 -20.74 4.37 -9.67
N ASP A 255 -19.89 4.67 -10.65
CA ASP A 255 -19.65 3.80 -11.80
C ASP A 255 -18.59 2.71 -11.49
N ILE A 256 -17.65 3.05 -10.60
CA ILE A 256 -16.54 2.20 -10.21
C ILE A 256 -16.45 2.19 -8.68
N ILE A 257 -16.36 1.00 -8.07
CA ILE A 257 -16.02 0.83 -6.66
C ILE A 257 -14.63 0.22 -6.58
N THR A 258 -13.72 0.88 -5.88
CA THR A 258 -12.38 0.36 -5.62
C THR A 258 -12.09 0.23 -4.14
N ALA A 259 -11.45 -0.87 -3.75
CA ALA A 259 -10.95 -1.08 -2.39
C ALA A 259 -9.52 -1.62 -2.44
N SER A 260 -8.58 -0.85 -1.90
CA SER A 260 -7.19 -1.28 -1.71
C SER A 260 -7.03 -1.97 -0.35
N ILE A 261 -7.96 -2.87 -0.05
CA ILE A 261 -8.13 -3.55 1.23
C ILE A 261 -8.21 -5.04 0.99
N GLY A 262 -7.61 -5.83 1.87
CA GLY A 262 -7.71 -7.28 1.77
C GLY A 262 -7.07 -7.97 2.95
N GLY A 263 -7.55 -9.19 3.21
CA GLY A 263 -6.94 -10.14 4.12
C GLY A 263 -6.90 -11.52 3.46
N PRO A 264 -6.05 -12.43 3.95
CA PRO A 264 -5.97 -13.78 3.40
C PRO A 264 -7.29 -14.54 3.48
N SER A 265 -7.34 -15.70 2.83
CA SER A 265 -8.54 -16.56 2.71
C SER A 265 -9.51 -16.12 1.62
N GLY A 266 -8.96 -15.80 0.44
CA GLY A 266 -9.63 -15.49 -0.83
C GLY A 266 -10.60 -16.55 -1.33
N TRP A 267 -11.78 -16.66 -0.70
CA TRP A 267 -12.86 -17.54 -1.15
C TRP A 267 -14.01 -16.72 -1.73
N SER A 268 -14.41 -17.05 -2.96
CA SER A 268 -15.51 -16.39 -3.67
C SER A 268 -16.85 -16.46 -2.94
N THR A 269 -16.99 -17.39 -2.01
CA THR A 269 -18.19 -17.58 -1.18
C THR A 269 -18.17 -16.77 0.13
N ASN A 270 -17.14 -15.95 0.38
CA ASN A 270 -17.15 -15.00 1.49
C ASN A 270 -18.25 -13.94 1.26
N ALA A 271 -18.86 -13.42 2.32
CA ALA A 271 -19.97 -12.47 2.24
C ALA A 271 -19.64 -11.21 1.42
N TRP A 272 -18.45 -10.63 1.60
CA TRP A 272 -18.02 -9.44 0.86
C TRP A 272 -17.77 -9.75 -0.62
N ALA A 273 -17.14 -10.90 -0.92
CA ALA A 273 -16.94 -11.38 -2.29
C ALA A 273 -18.26 -11.62 -3.03
N GLU A 274 -19.26 -12.19 -2.35
CA GLU A 274 -20.61 -12.43 -2.87
C GLU A 274 -21.33 -11.12 -3.19
N VAL A 275 -21.28 -10.12 -2.30
CA VAL A 275 -21.86 -8.80 -2.54
C VAL A 275 -21.16 -8.09 -3.70
N ALA A 276 -19.82 -8.10 -3.72
CA ALA A 276 -19.03 -7.53 -4.81
C ALA A 276 -19.38 -8.17 -6.16
N SER A 277 -19.53 -9.50 -6.22
CA SER A 277 -19.92 -10.23 -7.43
C SER A 277 -21.26 -9.76 -7.97
N ARG A 278 -22.25 -9.56 -7.08
CA ARG A 278 -23.59 -9.14 -7.49
C ARG A 278 -23.63 -7.68 -7.93
N LEU A 279 -22.82 -6.81 -7.33
CA LEU A 279 -22.65 -5.43 -7.79
C LEU A 279 -22.08 -5.37 -9.22
N VAL A 280 -21.17 -6.28 -9.56
CA VAL A 280 -20.69 -6.42 -10.93
C VAL A 280 -21.81 -6.87 -11.87
N ASP A 281 -22.70 -7.77 -11.43
CA ASP A 281 -23.86 -8.20 -12.23
C ASP A 281 -24.87 -7.05 -12.47
N GLU A 282 -24.94 -6.05 -11.58
CA GLU A 282 -25.71 -4.80 -11.77
C GLU A 282 -24.98 -3.74 -12.64
N GLY A 283 -23.79 -4.07 -13.15
CA GLY A 283 -23.04 -3.21 -14.09
C GLY A 283 -22.05 -2.24 -13.45
N VAL A 284 -21.78 -2.36 -12.15
CA VAL A 284 -20.71 -1.60 -11.49
C VAL A 284 -19.36 -2.25 -11.74
N VAL A 285 -18.35 -1.47 -12.10
CA VAL A 285 -16.97 -1.98 -12.15
C VAL A 285 -16.42 -2.07 -10.73
N VAL A 286 -16.06 -3.26 -10.28
CA VAL A 286 -15.49 -3.47 -8.94
C VAL A 286 -14.04 -3.90 -9.06
N THR A 287 -13.13 -3.15 -8.45
CA THR A 287 -11.69 -3.45 -8.38
C THR A 287 -11.25 -3.63 -6.93
N ILE A 288 -10.56 -4.74 -6.63
CA ILE A 288 -10.06 -5.01 -5.28
C ILE A 288 -8.62 -5.49 -5.37
N ALA A 289 -7.74 -4.97 -4.52
CA ALA A 289 -6.35 -5.39 -4.47
C ALA A 289 -6.23 -6.88 -4.11
N ASN A 290 -5.38 -7.63 -4.81
CA ASN A 290 -5.21 -9.07 -4.59
C ASN A 290 -4.44 -9.38 -3.29
N GLY A 291 -3.74 -8.39 -2.71
CA GLY A 291 -2.98 -8.50 -1.47
C GLY A 291 -1.46 -8.43 -1.66
N ASN A 292 -0.72 -8.25 -0.55
CA ASN A 292 0.73 -8.00 -0.55
C ASN A 292 1.56 -9.24 -0.17
N SER A 293 0.94 -10.37 0.15
CA SER A 293 1.62 -11.58 0.63
C SER A 293 1.87 -12.59 -0.50
N GLY A 294 2.37 -12.13 -1.65
CA GLY A 294 2.59 -12.98 -2.83
C GLY A 294 3.50 -14.19 -2.56
N ALA A 295 4.43 -14.07 -1.60
CA ALA A 295 5.31 -15.15 -1.17
C ALA A 295 4.56 -16.34 -0.52
N ALA A 296 3.36 -16.12 0.04
CA ALA A 296 2.53 -17.17 0.61
C ALA A 296 1.81 -18.04 -0.44
N GLY A 297 1.87 -17.64 -1.72
CA GLY A 297 1.35 -18.42 -2.85
C GLY A 297 -0.06 -18.04 -3.30
N ALA A 298 -0.51 -18.69 -4.38
CA ALA A 298 -1.71 -18.29 -5.12
C ALA A 298 -3.04 -18.39 -4.34
N PHE A 299 -3.09 -19.14 -3.24
CA PHE A 299 -4.29 -19.29 -2.40
C PHE A 299 -4.39 -18.23 -1.29
N PHE A 300 -3.45 -17.29 -1.22
CA PHE A 300 -3.42 -16.24 -0.20
C PHE A 300 -4.01 -14.91 -0.70
N GLY A 301 -4.71 -14.91 -1.84
CA GLY A 301 -5.38 -13.73 -2.38
C GLY A 301 -6.45 -13.17 -1.44
N SER A 302 -6.79 -11.89 -1.63
CA SER A 302 -7.79 -11.16 -0.84
C SER A 302 -9.20 -11.72 -1.04
N SER A 303 -9.96 -11.88 0.07
CA SER A 303 -11.38 -12.28 0.08
C SER A 303 -12.23 -11.54 -0.94
N GLY A 304 -12.29 -10.20 -0.88
CA GLY A 304 -13.12 -9.41 -1.79
C GLY A 304 -12.72 -9.59 -3.26
N SER A 305 -11.41 -9.65 -3.54
CA SER A 305 -10.88 -9.80 -4.91
C SER A 305 -11.23 -11.14 -5.56
N SER A 306 -11.59 -12.16 -4.77
CA SER A 306 -11.99 -13.48 -5.26
C SER A 306 -13.45 -13.54 -5.75
N GLY A 307 -14.20 -12.43 -5.68
CA GLY A 307 -15.54 -12.33 -6.22
C GLY A 307 -15.60 -12.62 -7.72
N LYS A 308 -16.71 -13.19 -8.17
CA LYS A 308 -16.95 -13.49 -9.59
C LYS A 308 -17.00 -12.19 -10.39
N ASN A 309 -16.21 -12.12 -11.46
CA ASN A 309 -16.06 -10.94 -12.33
C ASN A 309 -15.51 -9.68 -11.63
N VAL A 310 -15.09 -9.76 -10.38
CA VAL A 310 -14.36 -8.69 -9.70
C VAL A 310 -12.96 -8.60 -10.31
N LEU A 311 -12.48 -7.39 -10.55
CA LEU A 311 -11.14 -7.15 -11.06
C LEU A 311 -10.14 -7.23 -9.90
N ALA A 312 -9.51 -8.39 -9.73
CA ALA A 312 -8.42 -8.60 -8.79
C ALA A 312 -7.12 -7.96 -9.33
N VAL A 313 -6.60 -6.95 -8.62
CA VAL A 313 -5.44 -6.17 -9.07
C VAL A 313 -4.17 -6.63 -8.36
N ALA A 314 -3.18 -7.07 -9.14
CA ALA A 314 -1.81 -7.34 -8.66
C ALA A 314 -0.91 -6.11 -8.85
N SER A 315 0.25 -6.10 -8.17
CA SER A 315 1.27 -5.04 -8.30
C SER A 315 2.41 -5.51 -9.20
N VAL A 316 2.93 -4.60 -10.02
CA VAL A 316 4.17 -4.77 -10.78
C VAL A 316 5.02 -3.52 -10.63
N GLU A 317 6.33 -3.69 -10.66
CA GLU A 317 7.28 -2.59 -10.65
C GLU A 317 7.41 -1.98 -12.06
N THR A 318 7.56 -0.66 -12.10
CA THR A 318 7.94 0.05 -13.33
C THR A 318 9.45 0.20 -13.36
N GLU A 319 10.02 0.33 -14.57
CA GLU A 319 11.47 0.51 -14.75
C GLU A 319 12.01 1.78 -14.08
N LYS A 320 11.16 2.81 -13.94
CA LYS A 320 11.50 4.11 -13.36
C LYS A 320 10.66 4.39 -12.14
N PHE A 321 11.31 4.71 -11.03
CA PHE A 321 10.61 5.12 -9.82
C PHE A 321 10.50 6.66 -9.72
N PRO A 322 9.32 7.21 -9.43
CA PRO A 322 9.18 8.64 -9.16
C PRO A 322 9.81 8.99 -7.81
N ALA A 323 10.90 9.74 -7.83
CA ALA A 323 11.60 10.18 -6.62
C ALA A 323 11.39 11.69 -6.36
N SER A 324 11.52 12.09 -5.09
CA SER A 324 11.50 13.51 -4.73
C SER A 324 12.68 14.21 -5.39
N PRO A 325 12.42 15.22 -6.23
CA PRO A 325 13.47 15.87 -6.96
C PRO A 325 14.20 16.84 -6.03
N PHE A 326 15.49 16.99 -6.25
CA PHE A 326 16.25 18.08 -5.66
C PHE A 326 17.32 18.53 -6.64
N GLU A 327 17.74 19.78 -6.49
CA GLU A 327 18.88 20.31 -7.21
C GLU A 327 20.11 20.19 -6.33
N LEU A 328 21.14 19.58 -6.87
CA LEU A 328 22.44 19.47 -6.23
C LEU A 328 23.42 20.31 -7.01
N THR A 329 24.03 21.28 -6.35
CA THR A 329 25.12 22.07 -6.92
C THR A 329 26.44 21.63 -6.29
N SER A 330 27.30 20.99 -7.08
CA SER A 330 28.68 20.70 -6.71
C SER A 330 29.60 21.85 -7.15
N THR A 331 30.72 22.02 -6.45
CA THR A 331 31.73 23.02 -6.82
C THR A 331 33.12 22.49 -6.54
N LEU A 332 33.92 22.36 -7.59
CA LEU A 332 35.31 21.92 -7.53
C LEU A 332 36.19 22.90 -8.30
N ASN A 333 37.28 23.33 -7.66
CA ASN A 333 38.25 24.27 -8.24
C ASN A 333 37.64 25.58 -8.78
N GLY A 334 36.49 26.01 -8.23
CA GLY A 334 35.79 27.23 -8.64
C GLY A 334 34.83 27.07 -9.82
N GLU A 335 34.66 25.86 -10.35
CA GLU A 335 33.60 25.53 -11.31
C GLU A 335 32.40 24.91 -10.58
N SER A 336 31.20 25.42 -10.83
CA SER A 336 29.97 24.89 -10.24
C SER A 336 29.15 24.13 -11.28
N LYS A 337 28.62 22.97 -10.88
CA LYS A 337 27.70 22.16 -11.70
C LYS A 337 26.45 21.85 -10.92
N THR A 338 25.29 22.22 -11.46
CA THR A 338 23.99 21.85 -10.89
C THR A 338 23.43 20.64 -11.63
N VAL A 339 23.08 19.60 -10.88
CA VAL A 339 22.40 18.41 -11.39
C VAL A 339 21.05 18.26 -10.68
N LYS A 340 20.03 17.90 -11.44
CA LYS A 340 18.74 17.50 -10.87
C LYS A 340 18.81 16.00 -10.59
N ALA A 341 18.59 15.61 -9.34
CA ALA A 341 18.58 14.22 -8.92
C ALA A 341 17.27 13.90 -8.20
N GLY A 342 16.96 12.60 -8.10
CA GLY A 342 15.87 12.10 -7.26
C GLY A 342 16.45 11.36 -6.06
N TYR A 343 15.88 11.57 -4.87
CA TYR A 343 16.24 10.80 -3.68
C TYR A 343 15.08 9.95 -3.15
N LEU A 344 15.43 8.85 -2.49
CA LEU A 344 14.51 8.03 -1.72
C LEU A 344 14.78 8.26 -0.23
N PRO A 345 13.82 8.79 0.56
CA PRO A 345 13.99 8.89 2.01
C PRO A 345 13.92 7.51 2.67
N SER A 346 14.33 7.40 3.93
CA SER A 346 13.89 6.33 4.82
C SER A 346 12.40 6.53 5.17
N THR A 347 12.12 7.08 6.35
CA THR A 347 10.76 7.25 6.85
C THR A 347 10.25 8.65 6.59
N TYR A 348 11.12 9.65 6.78
CA TYR A 348 10.77 11.05 6.65
C TYR A 348 11.52 11.69 5.48
N TYR A 349 10.80 12.50 4.72
CA TYR A 349 11.39 13.34 3.69
C TYR A 349 12.25 14.43 4.33
N PHE A 350 13.31 14.83 3.63
CA PHE A 350 14.06 16.04 3.97
C PHE A 350 13.12 17.25 3.93
N SER A 351 13.31 18.19 4.87
CA SER A 351 12.49 19.41 4.91
C SER A 351 12.69 20.25 3.65
N SER A 352 11.60 20.83 3.14
CA SER A 352 11.66 21.83 2.06
C SER A 352 12.41 23.11 2.44
N ASP A 353 12.64 23.33 3.73
CA ASP A 353 13.39 24.49 4.23
C ASP A 353 14.91 24.33 4.06
N ILE A 354 15.38 23.14 3.67
CA ILE A 354 16.79 22.89 3.40
C ILE A 354 17.13 23.44 2.01
N THR A 355 17.59 24.68 1.98
CA THR A 355 18.04 25.35 0.77
C THR A 355 19.52 25.68 0.88
N ASP A 356 20.29 25.43 -0.19
CA ASP A 356 21.72 25.77 -0.30
C ASP A 356 22.65 25.11 0.74
N TRP A 357 22.23 23.99 1.35
CA TRP A 357 23.12 23.20 2.20
C TRP A 357 24.15 22.46 1.36
N PRO A 358 25.47 22.58 1.66
CA PRO A 358 26.50 21.91 0.89
C PRO A 358 26.45 20.40 1.14
N VAL A 359 26.56 19.63 0.05
CA VAL A 359 26.74 18.17 0.12
C VAL A 359 28.24 17.88 0.19
N VAL A 360 28.68 17.17 1.23
CA VAL A 360 30.10 16.97 1.53
C VAL A 360 30.45 15.48 1.56
N PRO A 361 31.22 14.97 0.57
CA PRO A 361 31.78 13.63 0.68
C PRO A 361 32.84 13.58 1.78
N LEU A 362 32.76 12.58 2.66
CA LEU A 362 33.80 12.31 3.66
C LEU A 362 34.88 11.36 3.15
N ASN A 363 34.58 10.65 2.06
CA ASN A 363 35.50 9.82 1.33
C ASN A 363 35.33 10.06 -0.18
N PHE A 364 36.44 10.25 -0.89
CA PHE A 364 36.46 10.46 -2.34
C PHE A 364 36.69 9.17 -3.13
N ASP A 365 37.00 8.06 -2.46
CA ASP A 365 37.09 6.73 -3.09
C ASP A 365 35.67 6.16 -3.28
N THR A 366 35.18 6.21 -4.52
CA THR A 366 33.86 5.71 -4.90
C THR A 366 33.75 4.18 -4.86
N THR A 367 34.86 3.48 -4.60
CA THR A 367 34.90 2.01 -4.56
C THR A 367 34.94 1.45 -3.14
N GLU A 368 35.24 2.26 -2.13
CA GLU A 368 35.41 1.83 -0.73
C GLU A 368 34.09 1.33 -0.11
N PRO A 369 33.92 0.03 0.15
CA PRO A 369 32.66 -0.51 0.65
C PRO A 369 32.47 -0.29 2.17
N ALA A 370 33.51 0.07 2.93
CA ALA A 370 33.44 0.31 4.37
C ALA A 370 33.29 1.79 4.78
N ASP A 371 33.04 2.69 3.82
CA ASP A 371 32.90 4.13 4.04
C ASP A 371 31.91 4.48 5.17
N GLY A 372 32.35 5.17 6.22
CA GLY A 372 31.50 5.51 7.38
C GLY A 372 31.02 4.34 8.25
N CYS A 373 31.56 3.13 8.08
CA CYS A 373 31.22 1.99 8.94
C CYS A 373 31.86 2.08 10.33
N GLU A 374 33.03 2.68 10.43
CA GLU A 374 33.71 2.93 11.70
C GLU A 374 33.50 4.38 12.16
N PRO A 375 33.54 4.66 13.48
CA PRO A 375 33.52 6.01 14.00
C PRO A 375 34.65 6.86 13.40
N TYR A 376 34.32 8.09 13.01
CA TYR A 376 35.30 9.01 12.43
C TYR A 376 36.34 9.45 13.47
N PRO A 377 37.63 9.61 13.07
CA PRO A 377 38.68 10.01 13.98
C PRO A 377 38.40 11.34 14.69
N ASN A 378 38.95 11.49 15.90
CA ASN A 378 38.83 12.74 16.64
C ASN A 378 39.48 13.91 15.86
N GLY A 379 38.78 15.04 15.76
CA GLY A 379 39.17 16.18 14.92
C GLY A 379 38.61 16.16 13.49
N THR A 380 37.83 15.13 13.12
CA THR A 380 37.02 15.17 11.89
C THR A 380 36.08 16.38 11.93
N ARG A 381 35.89 17.02 10.77
CA ARG A 381 35.01 18.17 10.60
C ARG A 381 33.61 17.86 11.15
N ARG A 382 33.03 18.84 11.84
CA ARG A 382 31.63 18.80 12.28
C ARG A 382 30.67 19.02 11.12
N LEU A 383 29.50 18.38 11.19
CA LEU A 383 28.55 18.26 10.09
C LEU A 383 27.27 19.10 10.30
N GLU A 384 27.28 20.08 11.20
CA GLU A 384 26.14 21.00 11.30
C GLU A 384 26.06 21.89 10.04
N GLY A 385 24.85 22.08 9.51
CA GLY A 385 24.62 22.92 8.34
C GLY A 385 25.11 22.34 7.01
N VAL A 386 25.47 21.04 6.97
CA VAL A 386 25.90 20.35 5.73
C VAL A 386 25.24 18.97 5.63
N ILE A 387 25.21 18.41 4.42
CA ILE A 387 24.69 17.07 4.14
C ILE A 387 25.87 16.14 3.81
N PRO A 388 26.34 15.27 4.73
CA PRO A 388 27.34 14.26 4.37
C PRO A 388 26.86 13.32 3.27
N LEU A 389 27.75 13.04 2.30
CA LEU A 389 27.56 12.02 1.27
C LEU A 389 28.39 10.79 1.61
N VAL A 390 27.75 9.62 1.76
CA VAL A 390 28.39 8.36 2.16
C VAL A 390 27.96 7.21 1.26
N ARG A 391 28.88 6.32 0.89
CA ARG A 391 28.58 5.17 0.03
C ARG A 391 27.80 4.09 0.77
N ARG A 392 26.79 3.50 0.14
CA ARG A 392 26.18 2.25 0.59
C ARG A 392 27.22 1.12 0.57
N GLY A 393 27.29 0.35 1.64
CA GLY A 393 28.44 -0.52 1.88
C GLY A 393 28.15 -1.81 2.65
N THR A 394 29.17 -2.31 3.33
CA THR A 394 29.16 -3.57 4.08
C THR A 394 28.38 -3.51 5.40
N CYS A 395 28.32 -2.34 6.03
CA CYS A 395 27.54 -2.12 7.25
C CYS A 395 26.14 -1.54 6.95
N THR A 396 25.26 -1.57 7.95
CA THR A 396 23.87 -1.08 7.81
C THR A 396 23.81 0.45 7.69
N PHE A 397 22.71 0.95 7.13
CA PHE A 397 22.45 2.40 7.09
C PHE A 397 22.43 3.01 8.50
N ALA A 398 21.79 2.33 9.47
CA ALA A 398 21.74 2.77 10.86
C ALA A 398 23.13 2.92 11.51
N THR A 399 24.08 2.02 11.21
CA THR A 399 25.46 2.16 11.70
C THR A 399 26.12 3.43 11.17
N LYS A 400 26.02 3.68 9.85
CA LYS A 400 26.57 4.89 9.23
C LYS A 400 25.88 6.16 9.74
N GLN A 401 24.56 6.10 9.92
CA GLN A 401 23.75 7.19 10.48
C GLN A 401 24.27 7.59 11.87
N ALA A 402 24.43 6.64 12.79
CA ALA A 402 24.92 6.90 14.13
C ALA A 402 26.31 7.57 14.13
N ASN A 403 27.23 7.10 13.27
CA ASN A 403 28.57 7.67 13.16
C ASN A 403 28.56 9.12 12.64
N LEU A 404 27.64 9.46 11.73
CA LEU A 404 27.51 10.82 11.17
C LEU A 404 26.75 11.76 12.11
N VAL A 405 25.71 11.27 12.79
CA VAL A 405 24.99 12.01 13.84
C VAL A 405 25.93 12.39 14.98
N ALA A 406 26.89 11.52 15.34
CA ALA A 406 27.92 11.84 16.33
C ALA A 406 28.81 13.03 15.93
N LEU A 407 28.88 13.39 14.65
CA LEU A 407 29.56 14.57 14.13
C LEU A 407 28.63 15.79 13.96
N GLY A 408 27.33 15.67 14.26
CA GLY A 408 26.34 16.73 14.16
C GLY A 408 25.51 16.74 12.87
N ALA A 409 25.50 15.66 12.09
CA ALA A 409 24.69 15.59 10.87
C ALA A 409 23.18 15.53 11.19
N GLU A 410 22.42 16.45 10.60
CA GLU A 410 20.94 16.47 10.68
C GLU A 410 20.26 15.77 9.50
N TYR A 411 20.94 15.74 8.35
CA TYR A 411 20.49 15.11 7.11
C TYR A 411 21.65 14.38 6.47
N ILE A 412 21.44 13.15 6.01
CA ILE A 412 22.50 12.28 5.51
C ILE A 412 22.09 11.70 4.17
N LEU A 413 22.93 11.89 3.16
CA LEU A 413 22.69 11.37 1.83
C LEU A 413 23.59 10.16 1.58
N PHE A 414 22.98 9.00 1.41
CA PHE A 414 23.66 7.83 0.88
C PHE A 414 23.66 7.87 -0.64
N TYR A 415 24.69 7.33 -1.27
CA TYR A 415 24.61 6.93 -2.67
C TYR A 415 24.78 5.43 -2.81
N ASN A 416 24.04 4.86 -3.76
CA ASN A 416 23.98 3.42 -3.92
C ASN A 416 25.32 2.81 -4.36
N ASN A 417 25.45 1.51 -4.16
CA ASN A 417 26.50 0.70 -4.78
C ASN A 417 25.96 0.04 -6.06
N ASP A 418 26.68 -0.94 -6.61
CA ASP A 418 26.27 -1.67 -7.82
C ASP A 418 25.06 -2.60 -7.62
N GLY A 419 24.54 -2.69 -6.39
CA GLY A 419 23.32 -3.42 -6.09
C GLY A 419 22.06 -2.65 -6.46
N PRO A 420 20.88 -3.29 -6.39
CA PRO A 420 19.62 -2.60 -6.62
C PRO A 420 19.42 -1.46 -5.63
N LEU A 421 18.85 -0.34 -6.07
CA LEU A 421 18.50 0.76 -5.17
C LEU A 421 17.43 0.27 -4.20
N ILE A 422 17.61 0.50 -2.90
CA ILE A 422 16.66 0.12 -1.85
C ILE A 422 16.37 1.31 -0.94
N THR A 423 15.19 1.34 -0.35
CA THR A 423 14.88 2.28 0.74
C THR A 423 15.88 2.09 1.89
N PRO A 424 16.53 3.16 2.37
CA PRO A 424 17.50 3.04 3.45
C PRO A 424 16.78 2.78 4.76
N GLY A 425 17.02 1.64 5.41
CA GLY A 425 16.31 1.25 6.63
C GLY A 425 16.99 1.75 7.92
N THR A 426 16.22 2.41 8.78
CA THR A 426 16.62 2.76 10.16
C THR A 426 15.40 2.86 11.09
N THR A 427 15.62 2.72 12.39
CA THR A 427 14.64 2.99 13.45
C THR A 427 14.90 4.31 14.17
N ASP A 428 15.97 5.03 13.81
CA ASP A 428 16.39 6.29 14.42
C ASP A 428 15.84 7.47 13.59
N ASP A 429 15.10 8.35 14.24
CA ASP A 429 14.52 9.56 13.66
C ASP A 429 15.44 10.79 13.78
N VAL A 430 16.61 10.64 14.40
CA VAL A 430 17.67 11.66 14.47
C VAL A 430 18.64 11.48 13.30
N GLY A 431 18.90 12.56 12.55
CA GLY A 431 19.78 12.52 11.38
C GLY A 431 19.09 11.83 10.20
N LEU A 432 18.13 12.49 9.58
CA LEU A 432 17.28 11.89 8.54
C LEU A 432 18.12 11.39 7.38
N ILE A 433 17.86 10.15 6.95
CA ILE A 433 18.62 9.50 5.89
C ILE A 433 17.82 9.41 4.58
N ALA A 434 18.52 9.60 3.47
CA ALA A 434 18.02 9.38 2.13
C ALA A 434 19.08 8.69 1.26
N ILE A 435 18.68 8.14 0.11
CA ILE A 435 19.60 7.52 -0.85
C ILE A 435 19.36 8.01 -2.28
N ILE A 436 20.44 8.19 -3.03
CA ILE A 436 20.45 8.47 -4.48
C ILE A 436 21.13 7.33 -5.25
N THR A 437 21.04 7.38 -6.58
CA THR A 437 21.71 6.40 -7.45
C THR A 437 23.24 6.47 -7.32
N ALA A 438 23.92 5.36 -7.67
CA ALA A 438 25.38 5.31 -7.68
C ALA A 438 25.97 6.38 -8.60
N ALA A 439 25.43 6.51 -9.82
CA ALA A 439 25.86 7.50 -10.80
C ALA A 439 25.71 8.95 -10.31
N ALA A 440 24.62 9.26 -9.58
CA ALA A 440 24.46 10.58 -8.99
C ALA A 440 25.51 10.84 -7.89
N GLY A 441 25.76 9.85 -7.02
CA GLY A 441 26.82 9.90 -6.01
C GLY A 441 28.22 10.14 -6.59
N GLU A 442 28.59 9.35 -7.59
CA GLU A 442 29.88 9.45 -8.28
C GLU A 442 30.04 10.79 -9.00
N ALA A 443 28.97 11.30 -9.61
CA ALA A 443 28.98 12.62 -10.24
C ALA A 443 29.25 13.74 -9.22
N ILE A 444 28.73 13.64 -8.00
CA ILE A 444 28.99 14.60 -6.92
C ILE A 444 30.46 14.53 -6.49
N ILE A 445 31.02 13.34 -6.35
CA ILE A 445 32.42 13.15 -5.91
C ILE A 445 33.42 13.64 -6.98
N GLY A 446 33.07 13.48 -8.25
CA GLY A 446 33.92 13.88 -9.39
C GLY A 446 33.85 15.36 -9.78
N THR A 447 33.05 16.17 -9.09
CA THR A 447 32.84 17.62 -9.34
C THR A 447 32.78 18.40 -8.05
#